data_AF-A0A351SSZ7-F1
#
_entry.id   AF-A0A351SSZ7-F1
#
_cell.length_a   1.000
_cell.length_b   1.000
_cell.length_c   1.000
_cell.angle_alpha   90.00
_cell.angle_beta   90.00
_cell.angle_gamma   90.00
#
_symmetry.space_group_name_H-M   'P 1'
#
loop_
_entity.id
_entity.type
_entity.pdbx_description
1 polymer ?
#
loop_
_entity_poly.entity_id
_entity_poly.type
_entity_poly.pdbx_seq_one_letter_code
_entity_poly.pdbx_strand_id
1 'polypeptide(L)' 'LTTSGIGILITDHNVRETLGICDRAYILNEGLVLEEGSPEKIASSSKVRKVYLGEGFRM' A
#
# COMPACT_ATOMS: atom_id res chain seq x y z
N LEU A 1 6.70 -5.36 17.84
CA LEU A 1 6.19 -6.59 17.20
C LEU A 1 7.12 -7.02 16.08
N THR A 2 7.35 -6.18 15.06
CA THR A 2 8.33 -6.45 13.99
C THR A 2 9.74 -6.67 14.53
N THR A 3 10.18 -5.84 15.50
CA THR A 3 11.46 -6.00 16.23
C THR A 3 11.55 -7.27 17.09
N SER A 4 10.42 -7.95 17.32
CA SER A 4 10.34 -9.20 18.07
C SER A 4 10.32 -10.43 17.14
N GLY A 5 10.55 -10.24 15.83
CA GLY A 5 10.51 -11.31 14.83
C GLY A 5 9.10 -11.74 14.43
N ILE A 6 8.07 -10.96 14.78
CA ILE A 6 6.68 -11.26 14.43
C ILE A 6 6.33 -10.55 13.14
N GLY A 7 5.99 -11.32 12.10
CA GLY A 7 5.42 -10.80 10.86
C GLY A 7 3.99 -10.33 11.06
N ILE A 8 3.64 -9.18 10.48
CA ILE A 8 2.30 -8.59 10.61
C ILE A 8 1.72 -8.46 9.20
N LEU A 9 0.50 -8.98 9.03
CA LEU A 9 -0.33 -8.74 7.86
C LEU A 9 -1.52 -7.88 8.27
N ILE A 10 -1.70 -6.76 7.60
CA ILE A 10 -2.79 -5.80 7.86
C ILE A 10 -3.55 -5.58 6.55
N THR A 11 -4.88 -5.49 6.67
CA THR A 11 -5.76 -5.04 5.60
C THR A 11 -6.58 -3.88 6.13
N ASP A 12 -6.66 -2.80 5.37
CA ASP A 12 -7.39 -1.59 5.73
C ASP A 12 -7.86 -0.87 4.46
N HIS A 13 -8.90 -0.06 4.59
CA HIS A 13 -9.37 0.81 3.51
C HIS A 13 -8.64 2.15 3.46
N ASN A 14 -7.98 2.54 4.55
CA ASN A 14 -7.18 3.76 4.65
C ASN A 14 -5.74 3.53 4.18
N VAL A 15 -5.59 3.33 2.86
CA VAL A 15 -4.31 3.01 2.21
C VAL A 15 -3.17 3.95 2.61
N ARG A 16 -3.46 5.24 2.85
CA ARG A 16 -2.46 6.24 3.18
C ARG A 16 -1.73 5.96 4.49
N GLU A 17 -2.49 5.77 5.56
CA GLU A 17 -1.96 5.49 6.88
C GLU A 17 -1.29 4.11 6.92
N THR A 18 -1.88 3.12 6.25
CA THR A 18 -1.33 1.75 6.20
C THR A 18 0.01 1.69 5.47
N LEU A 19 0.15 2.40 4.34
CA LEU A 19 1.43 2.47 3.63
C LEU A 19 2.53 3.12 4.48
N GLY A 20 2.18 4.07 5.36
CA GLY A 20 3.15 4.74 6.23
C GLY A 20 3.79 3.84 7.30
N ILE A 21 3.19 2.67 7.58
CA ILE A 21 3.65 1.75 8.63
C ILE A 21 4.10 0.37 8.10
N CYS A 22 3.96 0.12 6.80
CA CYS A 22 4.27 -1.18 6.20
C CYS A 22 5.62 -1.16 5.49
N ASP A 23 6.41 -2.22 5.65
CA ASP A 23 7.65 -2.41 4.87
C ASP A 23 7.38 -2.75 3.39
N ARG A 24 6.26 -3.44 3.13
CA ARG A 24 5.79 -3.86 1.81
C ARG A 24 4.26 -3.85 1.78
N ALA A 25 3.69 -3.52 0.63
CA ALA A 25 2.25 -3.56 0.40
C ALA A 25 1.88 -4.26 -0.90
N TYR A 26 0.64 -4.75 -0.92
CA TYR A 26 -0.04 -5.32 -2.08
C TYR A 26 -1.35 -4.58 -2.24
N ILE A 27 -1.60 -4.04 -3.43
CA ILE A 27 -2.88 -3.43 -3.78
C ILE A 27 -3.67 -4.43 -4.60
N LEU A 28 -4.84 -4.82 -4.10
CA LEU A 28 -5.75 -5.73 -4.79
C LEU A 28 -6.84 -4.92 -5.47
N ASN A 29 -7.16 -5.26 -6.72
CA ASN A 29 -8.31 -4.73 -7.44
C ASN A 29 -8.99 -5.87 -8.20
N GLU A 30 -10.31 -6.04 -8.04
CA GLU A 30 -11.10 -7.07 -8.72
C GLU A 30 -10.53 -8.50 -8.57
N GLY A 31 -10.00 -8.82 -7.38
CA GLY A 31 -9.43 -10.14 -7.10
C GLY A 31 -8.04 -10.38 -7.69
N LEU A 32 -7.43 -9.37 -8.31
CA LEU A 32 -6.08 -9.43 -8.88
C LEU A 32 -5.13 -8.48 -8.16
N VAL A 33 -3.84 -8.81 -8.15
CA VAL A 33 -2.79 -7.90 -7.66
C VAL A 33 -2.60 -6.80 -8.70
N LEU A 34 -3.02 -5.59 -8.36
CA LEU A 34 -2.87 -4.40 -9.19
C LEU A 34 -1.41 -3.90 -9.18
N GLU A 35 -0.81 -3.87 -7.99
CA GLU A 35 0.58 -3.44 -7.77
C GLU A 35 1.10 -4.03 -6.46
N GLU A 36 2.41 -4.29 -6.40
CA GLU A 36 3.10 -4.75 -5.20
C GLU A 36 4.47 -4.08 -5.04
N GLY A 37 4.92 -3.87 -3.81
CA GLY A 37 6.27 -3.38 -3.52
C GLY A 37 6.36 -2.53 -2.27
N SER A 38 7.41 -1.70 -2.19
CA SER A 38 7.59 -0.76 -1.08
C SER A 38 6.53 0.35 -1.12
N PRO A 39 6.25 1.01 0.01
CA PRO A 39 5.33 2.14 0.06
C PRO A 39 5.61 3.21 -1.00
N GLU A 40 6.88 3.53 -1.27
CA GLU A 40 7.28 4.55 -2.25
C GLU A 40 6.94 4.12 -3.69
N LYS A 41 7.11 2.83 -4.01
CA LYS A 41 6.73 2.27 -5.32
C LYS A 41 5.21 2.33 -5.48
N ILE A 42 4.45 1.94 -4.45
CA ILE A 42 2.98 2.02 -4.48
C ILE A 42 2.50 3.46 -4.62
N ALA A 43 3.07 4.37 -3.82
CA ALA A 43 2.79 5.80 -3.79
C ALA A 43 3.07 6.51 -5.12
N SER A 44 4.07 6.06 -5.87
CA SER A 44 4.44 6.59 -7.18
C SER A 44 3.71 5.92 -8.35
N SER A 45 3.01 4.80 -8.11
CA SER A 45 2.29 4.07 -9.15
C SER A 45 1.09 4.87 -9.66
N SER A 46 1.11 5.21 -10.95
CA SER A 46 0.00 5.90 -11.63
C SER A 46 -1.29 5.07 -11.63
N LYS A 47 -1.18 3.74 -11.68
CA LYS A 47 -2.31 2.81 -11.57
C LYS A 47 -2.98 2.90 -10.21
N VAL A 48 -2.19 2.86 -9.14
CA VAL A 48 -2.70 2.95 -7.75
C VAL A 48 -3.29 4.33 -7.49
N ARG A 49 -2.67 5.41 -8.00
CA ARG A 49 -3.22 6.76 -7.87
C ARG A 49 -4.58 6.92 -8.53
N LYS A 50 -4.75 6.35 -9.72
CA LYS A 50 -6.02 6.40 -10.46
C LYS A 50 -7.14 5.64 -9.77
N VAL A 51 -6.84 4.52 -9.11
CA VAL A 51 -7.86 3.62 -8.54
C VAL A 51 -8.12 3.90 -7.05
N TYR A 52 -7.10 4.29 -6.27
CA TYR A 52 -7.17 4.34 -4.80
C TYR A 52 -6.80 5.69 -4.16
N LEU A 53 -5.82 6.44 -4.68
CA LEU A 53 -5.27 7.61 -3.96
C LEU A 53 -5.80 8.98 -4.43
N GLY A 54 -6.38 9.05 -5.64
CA GLY A 54 -6.78 10.28 -6.31
C GLY A 54 -5.60 11.06 -6.92
N GLU A 55 -5.86 11.94 -7.89
CA GLU A 55 -4.82 12.67 -8.64
C GLU A 55 -3.98 13.64 -7.78
N GLY A 56 -4.46 14.02 -6.59
CA GLY A 56 -3.79 14.95 -5.66
C GLY A 56 -2.83 14.31 -4.65
N PHE A 57 -2.50 13.03 -4.77
CA PHE A 57 -1.71 12.32 -3.75
C PHE A 57 -0.25 12.80 -3.66
N ARG A 58 0.16 13.16 -2.44
CA ARG A 58 1.55 13.42 -2.01
C ARG A 58 1.80 12.68 -0.70
N MET A 59 2.97 12.08 -0.57
CA MET A 59 3.44 11.36 0.61
C MET A 59 4.05 12.33 1.62
#